data_AF-A0A1Y1Z671-F1
#
_entry.id   AF-A0A1Y1Z671-F1
#
_cell.length_a   1.000
_cell.length_b   1.000
_cell.length_c   1.000
_cell.angle_alpha   90.00
_cell.angle_beta   90.00
_cell.angle_gamma   90.00
#
_symmetry.space_group_name_H-M   'P 1'
#
loop_
_entity.id
_entity.type
_entity.pdbx_description
1 polymer ?
#
loop_
_entity_poly.entity_id
_entity_poly.type
_entity_poly.pdbx_seq_one_letter_code
_entity_poly.pdbx_strand_id
1 'polypeptide(L)'
;EFTKRKNWPQKIICGLKDIYYVITNSSRFIYCSPSCQELTGYSPEELVGRNISDFIHVDDIDTFIRDLNCGATKRTFSLFYRFRKKDDKFIMLEVQCRPYLADNSPIPACFFCNARQYPSKASSLLDTFLEMKIENELLRRRLKEHGRFSEENGTPSTSSTGDESSNVGPSTPLDGQSIPSKKYKSEDEKDHACTECGTTKSPEWRRGPQGPKTLCNACGLRWAKKSK
;
A
#
# COMPACT_ATOMS: atom_id res chain seq x y z
N GLU A 1 -18.33 32.34 -5.70
CA GLU A 1 -19.76 31.92 -5.63
C GLU A 1 -20.02 30.52 -5.03
N PHE A 2 -19.00 29.66 -4.88
CA PHE A 2 -19.17 28.30 -4.37
C PHE A 2 -19.77 28.21 -2.95
N THR A 3 -19.37 29.11 -2.05
CA THR A 3 -19.83 29.17 -0.65
C THR A 3 -21.21 29.81 -0.45
N LYS A 4 -21.80 30.43 -1.49
CA LYS A 4 -23.09 31.14 -1.39
C LYS A 4 -24.32 30.24 -1.57
N ARG A 5 -24.14 29.00 -2.06
CA ARG A 5 -25.25 28.04 -2.29
C ARG A 5 -25.33 27.05 -1.12
N LYS A 6 -26.51 26.85 -0.55
CA LYS A 6 -26.75 25.99 0.65
C LYS A 6 -26.28 24.53 0.52
N ASN A 7 -26.00 24.04 -0.69
CA ASN A 7 -25.69 22.63 -0.96
C ASN A 7 -24.19 22.35 -1.21
N TRP A 8 -23.29 23.28 -0.87
CA TRP A 8 -21.86 23.06 -1.04
C TRP A 8 -21.28 21.90 -0.21
N PRO A 9 -21.76 21.57 1.03
CA PRO A 9 -21.23 20.43 1.78
C PRO A 9 -21.47 19.10 1.07
N GLN A 10 -22.68 18.88 0.53
CA GLN A 10 -23.00 17.72 -0.28
C GLN A 10 -22.11 17.65 -1.53
N LYS A 11 -21.87 18.78 -2.21
CA LYS A 11 -20.98 18.80 -3.38
C LYS A 11 -19.54 18.42 -3.04
N ILE A 12 -19.05 18.82 -1.86
CA ILE A 12 -17.74 18.38 -1.39
C ILE A 12 -17.76 16.88 -1.16
N ILE A 13 -18.73 16.35 -0.41
CA ILE A 13 -18.82 14.91 -0.13
C ILE A 13 -18.87 14.10 -1.43
N CYS A 14 -19.63 14.54 -2.43
CA CYS A 14 -19.69 13.89 -3.73
C CYS A 14 -18.38 13.99 -4.54
N GLY A 15 -17.56 15.02 -4.29
CA GLY A 15 -16.27 15.21 -4.96
C GLY A 15 -15.11 14.48 -4.30
N LEU A 16 -15.29 13.99 -3.08
CA LEU A 16 -14.29 13.21 -2.35
C LEU A 16 -14.30 11.75 -2.82
N LYS A 17 -13.11 11.18 -2.99
CA LYS A 17 -12.91 9.79 -3.44
C LYS A 17 -13.14 8.77 -2.33
N ASP A 18 -12.93 9.16 -1.07
CA ASP A 18 -13.12 8.28 0.07
C ASP A 18 -14.62 8.04 0.36
N ILE A 19 -14.92 6.90 0.97
CA ILE A 19 -16.30 6.55 1.36
C ILE A 19 -16.57 7.11 2.76
N TYR A 20 -17.52 8.03 2.85
CA TYR A 20 -17.99 8.56 4.12
C TYR A 20 -19.32 7.90 4.47
N TYR A 21 -19.40 7.31 5.66
CA TYR A 21 -20.66 6.73 6.13
C TYR A 21 -20.81 6.92 7.63
N VAL A 22 -22.07 6.89 8.07
CA VAL A 22 -22.44 6.98 9.48
C VAL A 22 -23.16 5.70 9.86
N ILE A 23 -22.74 5.08 10.95
CA ILE A 23 -23.39 3.90 11.50
C ILE A 23 -23.99 4.17 12.88
N THR A 24 -25.08 3.49 13.21
CA THR A 24 -25.63 3.43 14.56
C THR A 24 -24.75 2.56 15.47
N ASN A 25 -25.00 2.59 16.79
CA ASN A 25 -24.36 1.66 17.73
C ASN A 25 -24.59 0.16 17.42
N SER A 26 -25.67 -0.17 16.70
CA SER A 26 -25.98 -1.50 16.19
C SER A 26 -25.31 -1.84 14.86
N SER A 27 -24.35 -1.02 14.42
CA SER A 27 -23.60 -1.19 13.17
C SER A 27 -24.46 -1.12 11.89
N ARG A 28 -25.64 -0.49 11.98
CA ARG A 28 -26.52 -0.21 10.84
C ARG A 28 -26.14 1.09 10.15
N PHE A 29 -26.11 1.11 8.82
CA PHE A 29 -25.87 2.34 8.05
C PHE A 29 -27.03 3.32 8.19
N ILE A 30 -26.75 4.53 8.66
CA ILE A 30 -27.67 5.68 8.67
C ILE A 30 -27.48 6.51 7.40
N TYR A 31 -26.22 6.69 6.99
CA TYR A 31 -25.85 7.50 5.83
C TYR A 31 -24.64 6.88 5.13
N CYS A 32 -24.58 7.00 3.81
CA CYS A 32 -23.44 6.63 3.00
C CYS A 32 -23.24 7.64 1.86
N SER A 33 -22.00 8.03 1.57
CA SER A 33 -21.66 8.92 0.48
C SER A 33 -21.85 8.22 -0.88
N PRO A 34 -22.21 8.97 -1.94
CA PRO A 34 -22.37 8.40 -3.29
C PRO A 34 -21.06 7.81 -3.85
N SER A 35 -19.90 8.25 -3.36
CA SER A 35 -18.58 7.69 -3.70
C SER A 35 -18.44 6.20 -3.36
N CYS A 36 -19.34 5.63 -2.53
CA CYS A 36 -19.37 4.19 -2.27
C CYS A 36 -19.60 3.35 -3.54
N GLN A 37 -20.32 3.88 -4.53
CA GLN A 37 -20.70 3.13 -5.73
C GLN A 37 -19.48 2.80 -6.60
N GLU A 38 -18.56 3.74 -6.75
CA GLU A 38 -17.34 3.54 -7.53
C GLU A 38 -16.43 2.47 -6.89
N LEU A 39 -16.31 2.50 -5.57
CA LEU A 39 -15.40 1.60 -4.85
C LEU A 39 -16.01 0.23 -4.57
N THR A 40 -17.30 0.14 -4.21
CA THR A 40 -17.93 -1.11 -3.75
C THR A 40 -18.89 -1.75 -4.74
N GLY A 41 -19.40 -0.97 -5.70
CA GLY A 41 -20.45 -1.37 -6.64
C GLY A 41 -21.88 -1.31 -6.08
N TYR A 42 -22.05 -1.01 -4.78
CA TYR A 42 -23.37 -0.84 -4.18
C TYR A 42 -23.84 0.61 -4.27
N SER A 43 -25.15 0.81 -4.46
CA SER A 43 -25.72 2.15 -4.33
C SER A 43 -25.85 2.53 -2.84
N PRO A 44 -25.82 3.82 -2.50
CA PRO A 44 -26.04 4.27 -1.12
C PRO A 44 -27.38 3.77 -0.54
N GLU A 45 -28.40 3.71 -1.39
CA GLU A 45 -29.75 3.24 -1.03
C GLU A 45 -29.79 1.76 -0.66
N GLU A 46 -28.93 0.93 -1.27
CA GLU A 46 -28.81 -0.49 -0.94
C GLU A 46 -28.10 -0.71 0.41
N LEU A 47 -27.19 0.20 0.79
CA LEU A 47 -26.41 0.11 2.02
C LEU A 47 -27.17 0.68 3.23
N VAL A 48 -27.85 1.81 3.06
CA VAL A 48 -28.60 2.47 4.14
C VAL A 48 -29.66 1.53 4.71
N GLY A 49 -29.69 1.40 6.04
CA GLY A 49 -30.59 0.50 6.76
C GLY A 49 -30.12 -0.94 6.90
N ARG A 50 -29.06 -1.36 6.21
CA ARG A 50 -28.46 -2.70 6.39
C ARG A 50 -27.35 -2.69 7.44
N ASN A 51 -27.02 -3.87 7.96
CA ASN A 51 -25.91 -4.03 8.88
C ASN A 51 -24.59 -4.13 8.11
N ILE A 52 -23.56 -3.43 8.56
CA ILE A 52 -22.23 -3.50 7.96
C ILE A 52 -21.64 -4.92 8.02
N SER A 53 -21.97 -5.71 9.05
CA SER A 53 -21.47 -7.07 9.25
C SER A 53 -21.82 -8.01 8.09
N ASP A 54 -22.93 -7.78 7.38
CA ASP A 54 -23.35 -8.60 6.22
C ASP A 54 -22.43 -8.44 5.00
N PHE A 55 -21.62 -7.37 4.99
CA PHE A 55 -20.69 -7.03 3.93
C PHE A 55 -19.23 -7.27 4.33
N ILE A 56 -18.96 -7.61 5.59
CA ILE A 56 -17.61 -7.92 6.08
C ILE A 56 -17.32 -9.41 5.89
N HIS A 57 -16.07 -9.75 5.60
CA HIS A 57 -15.63 -11.15 5.57
C HIS A 57 -15.76 -11.81 6.96
N VAL A 58 -16.21 -13.05 7.03
CA VAL A 58 -16.53 -13.76 8.29
C VAL A 58 -15.40 -13.68 9.34
N ASP A 59 -14.15 -13.96 8.97
CA ASP A 59 -13.02 -13.88 9.92
C ASP A 59 -12.76 -12.48 10.51
N ASP A 60 -13.21 -11.41 9.84
CA ASP A 60 -12.96 -10.03 10.26
C ASP A 60 -14.12 -9.45 11.10
N ILE A 61 -15.28 -10.14 11.18
CA ILE A 61 -16.48 -9.65 11.88
C ILE A 61 -16.21 -9.49 13.39
N ASP A 62 -15.64 -10.52 14.04
CA ASP A 62 -15.38 -10.48 15.48
C ASP A 62 -14.35 -9.41 15.84
N THR A 63 -13.35 -9.22 14.98
CA THR A 63 -12.35 -8.16 15.14
C THR A 63 -12.99 -6.79 14.98
N PHE A 64 -13.86 -6.61 13.98
CA PHE A 64 -14.61 -5.38 13.77
C PHE A 64 -15.48 -5.01 14.99
N ILE A 65 -16.27 -5.94 15.51
CA ILE A 65 -17.16 -5.68 16.65
C ILE A 65 -16.36 -5.30 17.89
N ARG A 66 -15.27 -6.04 18.17
CA ARG A 66 -14.37 -5.75 19.28
C ARG A 66 -13.74 -4.38 19.16
N ASP A 67 -13.24 -4.01 17.98
CA ASP A 67 -12.61 -2.71 17.75
C ASP A 67 -13.62 -1.56 17.84
N LEU A 68 -14.85 -1.78 17.36
CA LEU A 68 -15.94 -0.80 17.48
C LEU A 68 -16.31 -0.56 18.95
N ASN A 69 -16.45 -1.62 19.74
CA ASN A 69 -16.77 -1.55 21.18
C ASN A 69 -15.63 -0.92 21.98
N CYS A 70 -14.39 -1.33 21.73
CA CYS A 70 -13.21 -0.72 22.35
C CYS A 70 -12.99 0.74 21.89
N GLY A 71 -13.43 1.06 20.67
CA GLY A 71 -13.34 2.39 20.07
C GLY A 71 -14.38 3.37 20.57
N ALA A 72 -15.51 2.90 21.10
CA ALA A 72 -16.57 3.73 21.67
C ALA A 72 -16.10 4.66 22.80
N THR A 73 -15.10 4.24 23.57
CA THR A 73 -14.50 5.03 24.66
C THR A 73 -13.38 5.97 24.19
N LYS A 74 -12.90 5.80 22.95
CA LYS A 74 -11.76 6.55 22.39
C LYS A 74 -12.26 7.78 21.62
N ARG A 75 -11.41 8.81 21.53
CA ARG A 75 -11.72 10.02 20.72
C ARG A 75 -11.81 9.71 19.22
N THR A 76 -10.94 8.85 18.73
CA THR A 76 -10.86 8.37 17.34
C THR A 76 -10.15 7.02 17.32
N PHE A 77 -10.49 6.14 16.39
CA PHE A 77 -9.80 4.86 16.20
C PHE A 77 -9.83 4.45 14.73
N SER A 78 -8.84 3.65 14.33
CA SER A 78 -8.78 3.05 13.00
C SER A 78 -8.99 1.55 13.08
N LEU A 79 -9.56 0.99 12.02
CA LEU A 79 -9.85 -0.42 11.88
C LEU A 79 -9.70 -0.84 10.42
N PHE A 80 -9.41 -2.12 10.22
CA PHE A 80 -9.14 -2.68 8.91
C PHE A 80 -10.00 -3.92 8.72
N TYR A 81 -10.76 -3.98 7.64
CA TYR A 81 -11.54 -5.18 7.32
C TYR A 81 -11.66 -5.38 5.81
N ARG A 82 -11.93 -6.64 5.42
CA ARG A 82 -12.28 -6.99 4.05
C ARG A 82 -13.77 -6.74 3.81
N PHE A 83 -14.07 -5.80 2.91
CA PHE A 83 -15.42 -5.50 2.45
C PHE A 83 -15.73 -6.30 1.18
N ARG A 84 -16.87 -6.97 1.15
CA ARG A 84 -17.41 -7.70 0.01
C ARG A 84 -18.08 -6.73 -0.96
N LYS A 85 -17.58 -6.64 -2.19
CA LYS A 85 -18.19 -5.92 -3.30
C LYS A 85 -19.44 -6.62 -3.81
N LYS A 86 -20.20 -5.94 -4.68
CA LYS A 86 -21.34 -6.53 -5.41
C LYS A 86 -20.93 -7.66 -6.36
N ASP A 87 -19.69 -7.62 -6.86
CA ASP A 87 -19.09 -8.64 -7.73
C ASP A 87 -18.54 -9.87 -6.95
N ASP A 88 -18.90 -10.05 -5.68
CA ASP A 88 -18.35 -11.06 -4.74
C ASP A 88 -16.83 -11.01 -4.52
N LYS A 89 -16.14 -9.97 -5.00
CA LYS A 89 -14.73 -9.72 -4.71
C LYS A 89 -14.56 -8.98 -3.40
N PHE A 90 -13.47 -9.23 -2.70
CA PHE A 90 -13.13 -8.51 -1.47
C PHE A 90 -12.13 -7.38 -1.73
N ILE A 91 -12.35 -6.24 -1.09
CA ILE A 91 -11.38 -5.16 -0.96
C ILE A 91 -11.03 -4.92 0.49
N MET A 92 -9.76 -4.62 0.74
CA MET A 92 -9.32 -4.21 2.06
C MET A 92 -9.64 -2.72 2.23
N LEU A 93 -10.42 -2.39 3.26
CA LEU A 93 -10.71 -1.00 3.63
C LEU A 93 -9.97 -0.67 4.92
N GLU A 94 -9.33 0.50 4.93
CA GLU A 94 -8.92 1.16 6.17
C GLU A 94 -9.99 2.18 6.52
N VAL A 95 -10.52 2.06 7.72
CA VAL A 95 -11.59 2.91 8.21
C VAL A 95 -11.13 3.65 9.44
N GLN A 96 -11.28 4.97 9.41
CA GLN A 96 -11.12 5.82 10.59
C GLN A 96 -12.51 6.20 11.09
N CYS A 97 -12.82 5.81 12.33
CA CYS A 97 -14.09 6.09 12.96
C CYS A 97 -13.92 7.04 14.14
N ARG A 98 -14.90 7.93 14.28
CA ARG A 98 -15.06 8.85 15.40
C ARG A 98 -16.44 8.62 16.04
N PRO A 99 -16.51 8.21 17.32
CA PRO A 99 -17.78 8.11 18.01
C PRO A 99 -18.37 9.50 18.23
N TYR A 100 -19.69 9.58 18.10
CA TYR A 100 -20.49 10.75 18.45
C TYR A 100 -21.39 10.38 19.63
N LEU A 101 -21.19 11.10 20.74
CA LEU A 101 -21.96 10.94 21.95
C LEU A 101 -23.07 12.00 21.94
N ALA A 102 -24.32 11.55 22.01
CA ALA A 102 -25.47 12.43 22.23
C ALA A 102 -25.63 12.66 23.74
N ASP A 103 -25.92 13.91 24.14
CA ASP A 103 -26.28 14.38 25.49
C ASP A 103 -25.88 13.46 26.65
N ASN A 104 -24.63 13.59 27.10
CA ASN A 104 -24.04 12.98 28.31
C ASN A 104 -24.24 11.45 28.48
N SER A 105 -24.63 10.73 27.44
CA SER A 105 -24.72 9.27 27.50
C SER A 105 -23.34 8.65 27.33
N PRO A 106 -22.95 7.64 28.13
CA PRO A 106 -21.68 6.94 27.98
C PRO A 106 -21.62 6.06 26.72
N ILE A 107 -22.76 5.86 26.06
CA ILE A 107 -22.88 5.06 24.84
C ILE A 107 -22.94 6.00 23.63
N PRO A 108 -22.07 5.84 22.62
CA PRO A 108 -22.13 6.64 21.41
C PRO A 108 -23.44 6.38 20.66
N ALA A 109 -24.10 7.46 20.25
CA ALA A 109 -25.34 7.39 19.47
C ALA A 109 -25.05 6.93 18.03
N CYS A 110 -23.95 7.41 17.45
CA CYS A 110 -23.51 7.03 16.12
C CYS A 110 -21.98 7.12 15.98
N PHE A 111 -21.45 6.52 14.92
CA PHE A 111 -20.04 6.62 14.56
C PHE A 111 -19.94 7.25 13.17
N PHE A 112 -19.12 8.30 13.07
CA PHE A 112 -18.72 8.88 11.80
C PHE A 112 -17.49 8.15 11.31
N CYS A 113 -17.59 7.51 10.14
CA CYS A 113 -16.50 6.72 9.59
C CYS A 113 -16.10 7.24 8.21
N ASN A 114 -14.79 7.34 8.00
CA ASN A 114 -14.17 7.55 6.71
C ASN A 114 -13.44 6.27 6.30
N ALA A 115 -13.84 5.66 5.20
CA ALA A 115 -13.24 4.45 4.65
C ALA A 115 -12.51 4.74 3.35
N ARG A 116 -11.22 4.43 3.35
CA ARG A 116 -10.37 4.48 2.17
C ARG A 116 -9.97 3.08 1.75
N GLN A 117 -9.86 2.86 0.43
CA GLN A 117 -9.32 1.61 -0.06
C GLN A 117 -7.86 1.51 0.38
N TYR A 118 -7.53 0.47 1.14
CA TYR A 118 -6.15 0.21 1.48
C TYR A 118 -5.41 -0.19 0.20
N PRO A 119 -4.32 0.50 -0.18
CA PRO A 119 -3.60 0.18 -1.39
C PRO A 119 -3.10 -1.26 -1.29
N SER A 120 -3.58 -2.13 -2.17
CA SER A 120 -3.01 -3.47 -2.30
C SER A 120 -1.53 -3.34 -2.68
N LYS A 121 -0.72 -4.38 -2.46
CA LYS A 121 0.69 -4.40 -2.91
C LYS A 121 0.85 -4.03 -4.40
N ALA A 122 -0.16 -4.31 -5.23
CA ALA A 122 -0.17 -3.91 -6.64
C ALA A 122 -0.41 -2.40 -6.84
N SER A 123 -1.22 -1.76 -6.00
CA SER A 123 -1.45 -0.31 -6.03
C SER A 123 -0.23 0.46 -5.54
N SER A 124 0.41 0.01 -4.46
CA SER A 124 1.64 0.63 -3.94
C SER A 124 2.80 0.57 -4.94
N LEU A 125 2.92 -0.52 -5.72
CA LEU A 125 3.93 -0.63 -6.78
C LEU A 125 3.68 0.34 -7.95
N LEU A 126 2.41 0.62 -8.27
CA LEU A 126 2.05 1.57 -9.31
C LEU A 126 2.35 3.02 -8.88
N ASP A 127 2.09 3.36 -7.62
CA ASP A 127 2.40 4.70 -7.09
C ASP A 127 3.91 4.97 -7.10
N THR A 128 4.73 4.03 -6.59
CA THR A 128 6.20 4.15 -6.66
C THR A 128 6.71 4.22 -8.10
N PHE A 129 6.12 3.45 -9.02
CA PHE A 129 6.48 3.50 -10.43
C PHE A 129 6.17 4.87 -11.06
N LEU A 130 5.01 5.45 -10.75
CA LEU A 130 4.60 6.76 -11.24
C LEU A 130 5.48 7.87 -10.65
N GLU A 131 5.77 7.84 -9.35
CA GLU A 131 6.71 8.75 -8.70
C GLU A 131 8.09 8.69 -9.37
N MET A 132 8.61 7.49 -9.57
CA MET A 132 9.91 7.28 -10.21
C MET A 132 9.92 7.68 -11.69
N LYS A 133 8.79 7.59 -12.40
CA LYS A 133 8.65 8.06 -13.78
C LYS A 133 8.65 9.59 -13.85
N ILE A 134 7.95 10.25 -12.93
CA ILE A 134 7.93 11.72 -12.81
C ILE A 134 9.33 12.23 -12.50
N GLU A 135 10.02 11.62 -11.53
CA GLU A 135 11.38 12.00 -11.16
C GLU A 135 12.36 11.81 -12.33
N ASN A 136 12.28 10.68 -13.04
CA ASN A 136 13.10 10.46 -14.24
C ASN A 136 12.86 11.51 -15.33
N GLU A 137 11.62 11.93 -15.53
CA GLU A 137 11.30 12.96 -16.53
C GLU A 137 11.86 14.33 -16.11
N LEU A 138 11.77 14.67 -14.82
CA LEU A 138 12.35 15.90 -14.26
C LEU A 138 13.88 15.90 -14.31
N LEU A 139 14.52 14.78 -14.00
CA LEU A 139 15.97 14.60 -14.11
C LEU A 139 16.44 14.74 -15.56
N ARG A 140 15.73 14.13 -16.52
CA ARG A 140 16.02 14.27 -17.96
C ARG A 140 15.89 15.72 -18.42
N ARG A 141 14.92 16.48 -17.90
CA ARG A 141 14.79 17.91 -18.20
C ARG A 141 15.97 18.71 -17.62
N ARG A 142 16.34 18.47 -16.35
CA ARG A 142 17.51 19.12 -15.73
C ARG A 142 18.82 18.82 -16.46
N LEU A 143 19.02 17.58 -16.91
CA LEU A 143 20.18 17.18 -17.70
C LEU A 143 20.23 17.89 -19.05
N LYS A 144 19.08 18.06 -19.73
CA LYS A 144 19.01 18.84 -20.98
C LYS A 144 19.34 20.31 -20.75
N GLU A 145 18.87 20.90 -19.65
CA GLU A 145 19.18 22.28 -19.29
C GLU A 145 20.68 22.46 -19.00
N HIS A 146 21.28 21.58 -18.19
CA HIS A 146 22.73 21.65 -17.88
C HIS A 146 23.61 21.30 -19.08
N GLY A 147 23.17 20.39 -19.96
CA GLY A 147 23.83 20.13 -21.24
C GLY A 147 23.87 21.36 -22.14
N ARG A 148 22.78 22.13 -22.19
CA ARG A 148 22.71 23.38 -22.97
C ARG A 148 23.64 24.47 -22.40
N PHE A 149 23.77 24.56 -21.08
CA PHE A 149 24.75 25.45 -20.42
C PHE A 149 26.21 25.03 -20.66
N SER A 150 26.48 23.75 -20.90
CA SER A 150 27.83 23.25 -21.20
C SER A 150 28.24 23.54 -22.65
N GLU A 151 27.28 23.60 -23.57
CA GLU A 151 27.50 24.01 -24.97
C GLU A 151 27.71 25.53 -25.12
N GLU A 152 27.06 26.36 -24.28
CA GLU A 152 27.23 27.83 -24.33
C GLU A 152 28.51 28.36 -23.66
N ASN A 153 29.12 27.60 -22.73
CA ASN A 153 30.38 27.97 -22.05
C ASN A 153 31.63 27.26 -22.59
N GLY A 154 31.53 26.57 -23.74
CA GLY A 154 32.67 25.98 -24.44
C GLY A 154 33.47 27.03 -25.21
N THR A 155 34.58 27.51 -24.62
CA THR A 155 35.62 28.29 -25.31
C THR A 155 36.16 27.52 -26.53
N PRO A 156 36.43 28.18 -27.68
CA PRO A 156 36.96 27.51 -28.86
C PRO A 156 38.48 27.32 -28.73
N SER A 157 38.94 26.07 -28.75
CA SER A 157 40.33 25.72 -29.04
C SER A 157 40.42 24.97 -30.36
N THR A 158 41.19 25.56 -31.26
CA THR A 158 41.45 25.19 -32.64
C THR A 158 42.54 24.11 -32.78
N SER A 159 42.55 23.49 -33.98
CA SER A 159 43.59 22.68 -34.65
C SER A 159 43.55 21.16 -34.40
N SER A 160 43.76 20.25 -35.37
CA SER A 160 43.81 20.28 -36.84
C SER A 160 43.99 18.83 -37.35
N THR A 161 43.34 18.50 -38.46
CA THR A 161 43.73 17.54 -39.53
C THR A 161 44.01 16.05 -39.22
N GLY A 162 43.35 15.18 -39.98
CA GLY A 162 43.80 13.81 -40.27
C GLY A 162 42.69 12.88 -40.76
N ASP A 163 42.64 12.64 -42.08
CA ASP A 163 41.86 11.59 -42.76
C ASP A 163 42.19 10.19 -42.23
N GLU A 164 41.20 9.27 -42.21
CA GLU A 164 41.17 8.08 -43.07
C GLU A 164 40.02 7.12 -42.69
N SER A 165 39.40 6.56 -43.73
CA SER A 165 38.36 5.56 -43.66
C SER A 165 38.90 4.20 -43.24
N SER A 166 38.20 3.46 -42.38
CA SER A 166 38.09 2.00 -42.54
C SER A 166 36.91 1.41 -41.76
N ASN A 167 36.34 0.41 -42.40
CA ASN A 167 35.07 -0.25 -42.18
C ASN A 167 35.33 -1.57 -41.45
N VAL A 168 34.73 -1.85 -40.28
CA VAL A 168 34.49 -3.23 -39.80
C VAL A 168 33.22 -3.27 -38.95
N GLY A 169 32.33 -4.19 -39.30
CA GLY A 169 30.98 -4.38 -38.76
C GLY A 169 30.87 -4.96 -37.33
N PRO A 170 29.69 -5.52 -36.99
CA PRO A 170 29.13 -5.48 -35.64
C PRO A 170 29.62 -6.61 -34.73
N SER A 171 29.97 -6.26 -33.50
CA SER A 171 30.31 -7.21 -32.44
C SER A 171 29.21 -7.22 -31.37
N THR A 172 28.52 -8.35 -31.28
CA THR A 172 27.70 -8.82 -30.16
C THR A 172 28.32 -8.57 -28.79
N PRO A 173 27.49 -8.52 -27.73
CA PRO A 173 27.75 -9.42 -26.62
C PRO A 173 26.63 -10.42 -26.38
N LEU A 174 27.08 -11.66 -26.23
CA LEU A 174 26.39 -12.80 -25.63
C LEU A 174 26.13 -12.58 -24.14
N ASP A 175 25.26 -13.46 -23.66
CA ASP A 175 25.13 -13.97 -22.29
C ASP A 175 24.26 -13.20 -21.30
N GLY A 176 23.07 -13.77 -21.13
CA GLY A 176 22.21 -13.53 -19.99
C GLY A 176 22.84 -14.03 -18.70
N GLN A 177 22.55 -13.31 -17.61
CA GLN A 177 22.64 -13.82 -16.26
C GLN A 177 21.62 -13.09 -15.37
N SER A 178 20.61 -13.87 -14.95
CA SER A 178 19.95 -13.89 -13.64
C SER A 178 19.45 -12.59 -13.00
N ILE A 179 18.12 -12.47 -12.99
CA ILE A 179 17.31 -11.62 -12.10
C ILE A 179 17.50 -12.08 -10.64
N PRO A 180 17.89 -11.22 -9.67
CA PRO A 180 17.81 -11.57 -8.25
C PRO A 180 16.39 -11.36 -7.74
N SER A 181 15.80 -12.44 -7.26
CA SER A 181 14.49 -12.46 -6.59
C SER A 181 14.54 -11.80 -5.21
N LYS A 182 13.51 -10.99 -4.92
CA LYS A 182 13.18 -10.32 -3.64
C LYS A 182 13.41 -11.19 -2.39
N LYS A 183 13.66 -10.53 -1.24
CA LYS A 183 13.01 -10.95 0.02
C LYS A 183 12.71 -9.78 0.97
N TYR A 184 11.44 -9.72 1.32
CA TYR A 184 10.79 -8.93 2.36
C TYR A 184 11.49 -9.12 3.73
N LYS A 185 11.69 -8.02 4.46
CA LYS A 185 11.79 -8.05 5.93
C LYS A 185 10.41 -7.82 6.51
N SER A 186 9.87 -8.86 7.14
CA SER A 186 8.73 -8.82 8.06
C SER A 186 9.24 -8.50 9.46
N GLU A 187 8.48 -7.69 10.18
CA GLU A 187 8.62 -7.44 11.61
C GLU A 187 8.50 -8.75 12.40
N ASP A 188 9.55 -9.09 13.14
CA ASP A 188 9.54 -9.94 14.34
C ASP A 188 10.96 -9.85 14.92
N GLU A 189 11.24 -8.79 15.70
CA GLU A 189 12.41 -8.75 16.59
C GLU A 189 12.15 -9.67 17.79
N LYS A 190 12.18 -10.97 17.56
CA LYS A 190 12.49 -11.97 18.57
C LYS A 190 13.80 -12.60 18.16
N ASP A 191 14.79 -12.55 19.05
CA ASP A 191 16.15 -13.06 18.87
C ASP A 191 16.17 -14.42 18.16
N HIS A 192 16.34 -14.37 16.84
CA HIS A 192 16.32 -15.55 16.01
C HIS A 192 17.75 -16.11 15.96
N ALA A 193 17.98 -17.18 16.72
CA ALA A 193 19.27 -17.85 16.81
C ALA A 193 19.28 -19.18 16.05
N CYS A 194 20.43 -19.53 15.47
CA CYS A 194 20.64 -20.83 14.85
C CYS A 194 20.55 -21.93 15.92
N THR A 195 19.71 -22.93 15.69
CA THR A 195 19.52 -24.04 16.64
C THR A 195 20.76 -24.91 16.81
N GLU A 196 21.71 -24.89 15.86
CA GLU A 196 22.93 -25.70 15.90
C GLU A 196 24.14 -24.96 16.49
N CYS A 197 24.36 -23.70 16.08
CA CYS A 197 25.56 -22.94 16.47
C CYS A 197 25.26 -21.68 17.28
N GLY A 198 23.99 -21.39 17.58
CA GLY A 198 23.57 -20.25 18.39
C GLY A 198 23.71 -18.88 17.72
N THR A 199 24.26 -18.77 16.49
CA THR A 199 24.44 -17.45 15.87
C THR A 199 23.10 -16.74 15.68
N THR A 200 23.02 -15.48 16.10
CA THR A 200 21.87 -14.59 15.88
C THR A 200 22.01 -13.77 14.60
N LYS A 201 23.18 -13.82 13.94
CA LYS A 201 23.46 -13.11 12.69
C LYS A 201 23.79 -14.12 11.60
N SER A 202 23.02 -14.09 10.52
CA SER A 202 23.24 -14.93 9.34
C SER A 202 22.76 -14.19 8.08
N PRO A 203 23.50 -14.24 6.96
CA PRO A 203 23.08 -13.62 5.70
C PRO A 203 21.84 -14.30 5.08
N GLU A 204 21.62 -15.58 5.39
CA GLU A 204 20.43 -16.33 4.98
C GLU A 204 20.05 -17.35 6.07
N TRP A 205 18.75 -17.57 6.26
CA TRP A 205 18.21 -18.57 7.19
C TRP A 205 17.59 -19.74 6.41
N ARG A 206 18.08 -20.96 6.68
CA ARG A 206 17.73 -22.19 5.96
C ARG A 206 16.86 -23.11 6.84
N ARG A 207 16.20 -24.10 6.22
CA ARG A 207 15.42 -25.13 6.91
C ARG A 207 16.36 -26.09 7.65
N GLY A 208 16.02 -26.42 8.88
CA GLY A 208 16.68 -27.43 9.70
C GLY A 208 15.72 -28.52 10.16
N PRO A 209 16.17 -29.42 11.06
CA PRO A 209 15.34 -30.49 11.60
C PRO A 209 14.08 -29.96 12.30
N GLN A 210 14.16 -28.79 12.94
CA GLN A 210 13.06 -28.17 13.67
C GLN A 210 12.13 -27.30 12.80
N GLY A 211 12.25 -27.38 11.48
CA GLY A 211 11.36 -26.69 10.54
C GLY A 211 12.01 -25.52 9.79
N PRO A 212 11.21 -24.66 9.12
CA PRO A 212 11.70 -23.61 8.24
C PRO A 212 12.42 -22.50 9.01
N LYS A 213 13.50 -21.96 8.43
CA LYS A 213 14.32 -20.88 9.02
C LYS A 213 14.74 -21.21 10.46
N THR A 214 15.39 -22.34 10.68
CA THR A 214 15.87 -22.74 12.04
C THR A 214 17.40 -22.88 12.12
N LEU A 215 18.08 -22.81 10.97
CA LEU A 215 19.53 -22.88 10.85
C LEU A 215 20.08 -21.68 10.09
N CYS A 216 21.27 -21.23 10.46
CA CYS A 216 22.03 -20.24 9.70
C CYS A 216 22.48 -20.80 8.35
N ASN A 217 23.06 -19.95 7.51
CA ASN A 217 23.49 -20.33 6.16
C ASN A 217 24.50 -21.49 6.18
N ALA A 218 25.50 -21.43 7.07
CA ALA A 218 26.52 -22.46 7.18
C ALA A 218 25.97 -23.80 7.69
N CYS A 219 25.20 -23.80 8.79
CA CYS A 219 24.63 -25.03 9.35
C CYS A 219 23.58 -25.65 8.43
N GLY A 220 22.75 -24.82 7.78
CA GLY A 220 21.75 -25.30 6.83
C GLY A 220 22.35 -25.97 5.59
N LEU A 221 23.49 -25.49 5.08
CA LEU A 221 24.19 -26.15 3.98
C LEU A 221 24.79 -27.50 4.38
N ARG A 222 25.31 -27.62 5.62
CA ARG A 222 25.79 -28.90 6.16
C ARG A 222 24.64 -29.89 6.33
N TRP A 223 23.51 -29.42 6.87
CA TRP A 223 22.30 -30.23 7.03
C TRP A 223 21.77 -30.72 5.68
N ALA A 224 21.65 -29.84 4.68
CA ALA A 224 21.16 -30.19 3.35
C ALA A 224 22.03 -31.23 2.62
N LYS A 225 23.34 -31.26 2.91
CA LYS A 225 24.26 -32.29 2.39
C LYS A 225 24.15 -33.62 3.12
N LYS A 226 23.70 -33.63 4.39
CA LYS A 226 23.51 -34.83 5.22
C LYS A 226 22.11 -35.43 5.05
N SER A 227 21.13 -34.63 4.65
CA SER A 227 19.75 -35.05 4.38
C SER A 227 19.51 -35.48 2.92
N LYS A 228 20.58 -35.61 2.13
CA LYS A 228 20.61 -36.12 0.76
C LYS A 228 21.37 -37.44 0.77
#